data_AF-A0A9E2Z143-F1
#
_entry.id   AF-A0A9E2Z143-F1
#
_cell.length_a   1.000
_cell.length_b   1.000
_cell.length_c   1.000
_cell.angle_alpha   90.00
_cell.angle_beta   90.00
_cell.angle_gamma   90.00
#
_symmetry.space_group_name_H-M   'P 1'
#
loop_
_entity.id
_entity.type
_entity.pdbx_description
1 polymer ?
#
loop_
_entity_poly.entity_id
_entity_poly.type
_entity_poly.pdbx_seq_one_letter_code
_entity_poly.pdbx_strand_id
1 'polypeptide(L)'
;MARAVTARRTAIATLGAWGASFVIFFPILWMVLASFKTELEAFAVPPSFLFFHWTTENYATVQERSDYFHHALNSIMVAGGSTLIAMAIAIPAAWSMAFSPTK
;
A
#
# COMPACT_ATOMS: atom_id res chain seq x y z
N MET A 1 -9.54 -7.47 -35.79
CA MET A 1 -8.53 -6.54 -36.36
C MET A 1 -8.14 -5.55 -35.27
N ALA A 2 -6.92 -5.64 -34.72
CA ALA A 2 -6.44 -4.69 -33.71
C ALA A 2 -6.23 -3.33 -34.36
N ARG A 3 -6.90 -2.28 -33.85
CA ARG A 3 -6.67 -0.90 -34.33
C ARG A 3 -5.21 -0.56 -34.05
N ALA A 4 -4.45 -0.22 -35.09
CA ALA A 4 -3.07 0.23 -34.94
C ALA A 4 -3.07 1.51 -34.09
N VAL A 5 -2.66 1.39 -32.82
CA VAL A 5 -2.52 2.53 -31.93
C VAL A 5 -1.29 3.30 -32.36
N THR A 6 -1.45 4.58 -32.68
CA THR A 6 -0.34 5.45 -33.09
C THR A 6 0.65 5.59 -31.92
N ALA A 7 1.95 5.52 -32.20
CA ALA A 7 3.01 5.62 -31.18
C ALA A 7 2.86 6.84 -30.26
N ARG A 8 2.39 7.97 -30.82
CA ARG A 8 2.07 9.20 -30.08
C ARG A 8 0.98 9.01 -29.02
N ARG A 9 -0.10 8.28 -29.33
CA ARG A 9 -1.20 8.03 -28.37
C ARG A 9 -0.72 7.15 -27.23
N THR A 10 0.08 6.12 -27.53
CA THR A 10 0.67 5.26 -26.51
C THR A 10 1.62 6.05 -25.62
N ALA A 11 2.50 6.87 -26.19
CA ALA A 11 3.42 7.71 -25.40
C ALA A 11 2.69 8.66 -24.45
N ILE A 12 1.64 9.34 -24.93
CA ILE A 12 0.83 10.24 -24.09
C ILE A 12 0.13 9.46 -22.96
N ALA A 13 -0.49 8.32 -23.28
CA ALA A 13 -1.17 7.49 -22.30
C ALA A 13 -0.19 6.95 -21.24
N THR A 14 1.00 6.51 -21.66
CA THR A 14 2.04 6.02 -20.76
C THR A 14 2.57 7.13 -19.85
N LEU A 15 2.91 8.30 -20.40
CA LEU A 15 3.35 9.45 -19.58
C LEU A 15 2.27 9.92 -18.60
N GLY A 16 1.02 9.96 -19.06
CA GLY A 16 -0.12 10.29 -18.21
C GLY A 16 -0.31 9.28 -17.07
N ALA A 17 -0.21 7.99 -17.36
CA ALA A 17 -0.30 6.93 -16.35
C ALA A 17 0.84 7.02 -15.32
N TRP A 18 2.08 7.20 -15.78
CA TRP A 18 3.24 7.37 -14.87
C TRP A 18 3.12 8.62 -14.02
N GLY A 19 2.66 9.74 -14.59
CA GLY A 19 2.42 10.97 -13.85
C GLY A 19 1.34 10.80 -12.77
N ALA A 20 0.20 10.19 -13.12
CA ALA A 20 -0.86 9.91 -12.16
C ALA A 20 -0.41 8.96 -11.05
N SER A 21 0.31 7.88 -11.39
CA SER A 21 0.92 6.98 -10.41
C SER A 21 1.87 7.74 -9.49
N PHE A 22 2.76 8.58 -10.02
CA PHE A 22 3.67 9.35 -9.19
C PHE A 22 2.94 10.24 -8.19
N VAL A 23 1.89 10.95 -8.62
CA VAL A 23 1.09 11.82 -7.73
C VAL A 23 0.40 11.02 -6.63
N ILE A 24 -0.16 9.84 -6.95
CA ILE A 24 -0.83 8.96 -5.99
C ILE A 24 0.17 8.37 -4.98
N PHE A 25 1.38 8.01 -5.44
CA PHE A 25 2.41 7.41 -4.60
C PHE A 25 3.28 8.42 -3.87
N PHE A 26 3.28 9.69 -4.27
CA PHE A 26 4.11 10.72 -3.65
C PHE A 26 3.88 10.85 -2.12
N PRO A 27 2.65 10.84 -1.59
CA PRO A 27 2.42 10.85 -0.14
C PRO A 27 3.01 9.63 0.57
N ILE A 28 2.99 8.46 -0.07
CA ILE A 28 3.60 7.23 0.47
C ILE A 28 5.12 7.39 0.49
N LEU A 29 5.72 7.89 -0.59
CA LEU A 29 7.14 8.22 -0.63
C LEU A 29 7.52 9.19 0.49
N TRP A 30 6.74 10.26 0.67
CA TRP A 30 6.97 11.23 1.73
C TRP A 30 6.88 10.61 3.13
N MET A 31 5.89 9.75 3.37
CA MET A 31 5.75 9.02 4.63
C MET A 31 6.96 8.12 4.93
N VAL A 32 7.48 7.42 3.91
CA VAL A 32 8.68 6.60 4.03
C VAL A 32 9.91 7.46 4.32
N LEU A 33 10.09 8.58 3.61
CA LEU A 33 11.22 9.48 3.90
C LEU A 33 11.13 10.05 5.32
N ALA A 34 9.93 10.46 5.75
CA ALA A 34 9.70 11.00 7.08
C ALA A 34 9.94 9.97 8.19
N SER A 35 9.69 8.67 7.97
CA SER A 35 9.98 7.64 8.98
C SER A 35 11.46 7.49 9.28
N PHE A 36 12.36 7.93 8.38
CA PHE A 36 13.80 7.95 8.61
C PHE A 36 14.35 9.30 9.09
N LYS A 37 13.52 10.34 9.22
CA LYS A 37 13.92 11.65 9.74
C LYS A 37 13.92 11.67 11.25
N THR A 38 14.77 12.51 11.84
CA THR A 38 14.63 12.84 13.27
C THR A 38 13.33 13.63 13.51
N GLU A 39 12.83 13.64 14.75
CA GLU A 39 11.59 14.37 15.11
C GLU A 39 11.70 15.86 14.73
N LEU A 40 12.85 16.49 14.98
CA LEU A 40 13.10 17.89 14.61
C LEU A 40 13.10 18.11 13.09
N GLU A 41 13.70 17.21 12.31
CA GLU A 41 13.72 17.32 10.83
C GLU A 41 12.36 17.05 10.19
N ALA A 42 11.52 16.23 10.84
CA ALA A 42 10.17 15.97 10.37
C ALA A 42 9.28 17.23 10.40
N PHE A 43 9.53 18.14 11.35
CA PHE A 43 8.82 19.42 11.51
C PHE A 43 9.59 20.64 10.96
N ALA A 44 10.75 20.43 10.34
CA ALA A 44 11.58 21.53 9.85
C ALA A 44 10.93 22.29 8.68
N VAL A 45 11.13 23.62 8.67
CA VAL A 45 10.73 24.52 7.59
C VAL A 45 11.97 25.29 7.11
N PRO A 46 12.39 25.18 5.83
CA PRO A 46 11.77 24.41 4.75
C PRO A 46 11.94 22.88 4.92
N PRO A 47 11.01 22.06 4.40
CA PRO A 47 11.09 20.60 4.48
C PRO A 47 12.30 20.06 3.72
N SER A 48 13.12 19.25 4.39
CA SER A 48 14.20 18.50 3.75
C SER A 48 13.61 17.33 2.93
N PHE A 49 14.08 17.12 1.69
CA PHE A 49 13.58 16.01 0.86
C PHE A 49 14.45 14.75 0.97
N LEU A 50 15.73 14.83 0.60
CA LEU A 50 16.68 13.69 0.68
C LEU A 50 17.94 14.00 1.51
N PHE A 51 18.24 15.29 1.69
CA PHE A 51 19.42 15.77 2.42
C PHE A 51 19.06 16.03 3.88
N PHE A 52 18.87 14.95 4.63
CA PHE A 52 18.63 14.95 6.07
C PHE A 52 19.42 13.81 6.72
N HIS A 53 19.48 13.81 8.04
CA HIS A 53 20.14 12.74 8.78
C HIS A 53 19.29 11.48 8.81
N TRP A 54 19.68 10.47 8.02
CA TRP A 54 18.99 9.19 7.97
C TRP A 54 19.19 8.40 9.27
N THR A 55 18.10 8.08 9.95
CA THR A 55 18.11 7.30 11.19
C THR A 55 17.01 6.24 11.22
N THR A 56 17.22 5.18 11.99
CA THR A 56 16.22 4.13 12.25
C THR A 56 15.67 4.17 13.68
N GLU A 57 16.05 5.17 14.47
CA GLU A 57 15.67 5.33 15.88
C GLU A 57 14.16 5.35 16.09
N ASN A 58 13.40 5.92 15.14
CA ASN A 58 11.93 5.93 15.18
C ASN A 58 11.35 4.50 15.24
N TYR A 59 11.94 3.55 14.52
CA TYR A 59 11.45 2.17 14.50
C TYR A 59 11.69 1.47 15.84
N ALA A 60 12.88 1.65 16.44
CA ALA A 60 13.18 1.14 17.77
C ALA A 60 12.24 1.76 18.81
N THR A 61 12.08 3.09 18.77
CA THR A 61 11.19 3.84 19.66
C THR A 61 9.74 3.35 19.59
N VAL A 62 9.22 3.11 18.39
CA VAL A 62 7.85 2.60 18.19
C VAL A 62 7.71 1.18 18.72
N GLN A 63 8.71 0.33 18.52
CA GLN A 63 8.68 -1.03 19.05
C GLN A 63 8.74 -1.04 20.58
N GLU A 64 9.61 -0.23 21.19
CA GLU A 64 9.76 -0.16 22.64
C GLU A 64 8.53 0.43 23.34
N ARG A 65 7.90 1.46 22.75
CA ARG A 65 6.75 2.15 23.36
C ARG A 65 5.43 1.44 23.16
N SER A 66 5.26 0.75 22.03
CA SER A 66 3.93 0.30 21.59
C SER A 66 3.89 -1.18 21.24
N ASP A 67 4.98 -1.94 21.37
CA ASP A 67 5.07 -3.35 20.93
C ASP A 67 4.44 -3.56 19.55
N TYR A 68 4.84 -2.72 18.60
CA TYR A 68 4.22 -2.63 17.28
C TYR A 68 4.19 -3.97 16.55
N PHE A 69 5.23 -4.79 16.70
CA PHE A 69 5.30 -6.11 16.10
C PHE A 69 4.16 -7.02 16.57
N HIS A 70 3.80 -6.98 17.86
CA HIS A 70 2.66 -7.74 18.37
C HIS A 70 1.33 -7.29 17.74
N HIS A 71 1.11 -5.98 17.62
CA HIS A 71 -0.08 -5.43 16.96
C HIS A 71 -0.15 -5.76 15.46
N ALA A 72 1.00 -5.73 14.78
CA ALA A 72 1.10 -6.12 13.38
C ALA A 72 0.73 -7.61 13.19
N LEU A 73 1.24 -8.49 14.06
CA LEU A 73 0.91 -9.90 14.04
C LEU A 73 -0.58 -10.17 14.31
N ASN A 74 -1.18 -9.49 15.29
CA ASN A 74 -2.62 -9.59 15.54
C ASN A 74 -3.43 -9.22 14.31
N SER A 75 -3.05 -8.15 13.61
CA SER A 75 -3.72 -7.70 12.38
C SER A 75 -3.58 -8.72 11.25
N ILE A 76 -2.39 -9.30 11.08
CA ILE A 76 -2.14 -10.36 10.08
C ILE A 76 -2.97 -11.60 10.38
N MET A 77 -3.01 -12.05 11.65
CA MET A 77 -3.79 -13.21 12.07
C MET A 77 -5.29 -12.98 11.85
N VAL A 78 -5.81 -11.80 12.21
CA VAL A 78 -7.22 -11.47 12.03
C VAL A 78 -7.58 -11.34 10.56
N ALA A 79 -6.79 -10.60 9.76
CA ALA A 79 -7.05 -10.43 8.33
C ALA A 79 -6.93 -11.76 7.56
N GLY A 80 -5.88 -12.52 7.81
CA GLY A 80 -5.66 -13.83 7.19
C GLY A 80 -6.71 -14.85 7.63
N GLY A 81 -6.95 -14.96 8.94
CA GLY A 81 -7.93 -15.91 9.50
C GLY A 81 -9.35 -15.61 9.04
N SER A 82 -9.78 -14.35 9.06
CA SER A 82 -11.10 -13.96 8.57
C SER A 82 -11.26 -14.21 7.08
N THR A 83 -10.23 -13.94 6.27
CA THR A 83 -10.25 -14.23 4.82
C THR A 83 -10.40 -15.72 4.56
N LEU A 84 -9.64 -16.57 5.27
CA LEU A 84 -9.71 -18.03 5.10
C LEU A 84 -11.09 -18.58 5.49
N ILE A 85 -11.63 -18.14 6.64
CA ILE A 85 -12.97 -18.55 7.09
C ILE A 85 -14.03 -18.07 6.09
N ALA A 86 -13.94 -16.82 5.64
CA ALA A 86 -14.85 -16.26 4.66
C ALA A 86 -14.80 -17.05 3.34
N MET A 87 -13.61 -17.38 2.84
CA MET A 87 -13.45 -18.21 1.63
C MET A 87 -14.01 -19.62 1.81
N ALA A 88 -13.78 -20.25 2.96
CA ALA A 88 -14.29 -21.60 3.25
C ALA A 88 -15.82 -21.68 3.18
N ILE A 89 -16.51 -20.58 3.50
CA ILE A 89 -17.98 -20.48 3.42
C ILE A 89 -18.43 -19.98 2.04
N ALA A 90 -17.78 -18.93 1.53
CA ALA A 90 -18.18 -18.24 0.30
C ALA A 90 -17.97 -19.11 -0.94
N ILE A 91 -16.92 -19.91 -1.00
CA ILE A 91 -16.64 -20.79 -2.15
C ILE A 91 -17.76 -21.82 -2.37
N PRO A 92 -18.15 -22.67 -1.40
CA PRO A 92 -19.23 -23.63 -1.60
C PRO A 92 -20.59 -22.94 -1.81
N ALA A 93 -20.83 -21.80 -1.14
CA ALA A 93 -22.06 -21.02 -1.36
C ALA A 93 -22.14 -20.49 -2.80
N ALA A 94 -21.05 -19.89 -3.31
CA ALA A 94 -20.95 -19.41 -4.68
C ALA A 94 -21.08 -20.54 -5.70
N TRP A 95 -20.49 -21.70 -5.42
CA TRP A 95 -20.63 -22.88 -6.27
C TRP A 95 -22.09 -23.35 -6.35
N SER A 96 -22.79 -23.43 -5.22
CA SER A 96 -24.22 -23.76 -5.18
C SER A 96 -25.05 -22.75 -5.99
N MET A 97 -24.81 -21.45 -5.83
CA MET A 97 -25.53 -20.43 -6.60
C MET A 97 -25.23 -20.48 -8.10
N ALA A 98 -24.01 -20.83 -8.49
CA ALA A 98 -23.60 -20.87 -9.89
C ALA A 98 -24.05 -22.14 -10.63
N PHE A 99 -24.14 -23.27 -9.93
CA PHE A 99 -24.30 -24.59 -10.56
C PHE A 99 -25.45 -25.46 -10.01
N SER A 100 -26.12 -25.05 -8.92
CA SER A 100 -27.35 -25.70 -8.48
C SER A 100 -28.52 -25.16 -9.31
N PRO A 101 -29.27 -26.00 -10.04
CA PRO A 101 -30.48 -25.54 -10.73
C PRO A 101 -31.50 -25.13 -9.67
N THR A 102 -31.70 -23.83 -9.50
CA THR A 102 -32.90 -23.32 -8.85
C THR A 102 -34.10 -23.79 -9.67
N LYS A 103 -35.01 -24.54 -9.04
CA LYS A 103 -36.31 -24.82 -9.62
C LYS A 103 -37.08 -23.52 -9.89
#